data_AF-A0A354GJV5-F1
#
_entry.id   AF-A0A354GJV5-F1
#
_cell.length_a   1.000
_cell.length_b   1.000
_cell.length_c   1.000
_cell.angle_alpha   90.00
_cell.angle_beta   90.00
_cell.angle_gamma   90.00
#
_symmetry.space_group_name_H-M   'P 1'
#
loop_
_entity.id
_entity.type
_entity.pdbx_description
1 polymer ?
#
loop_
_entity_poly.entity_id
_entity_poly.type
_entity_poly.pdbx_seq_one_letter_code
_entity_poly.pdbx_strand_id
1 'polypeptide(L)'
;SDSPTLAAFQPDWDTALDEALNNAPSLVIAREEVKANQLNLRLAENSLLPDLRFAATYDVNSIGTHLDGTDANNAFRNLSSDHFNNSSLALRLNVPIGYRNA
;
A
#
# COMPACT_ATOMS: atom_id res chain seq x y z
N SER A 1 -17.97 -64.65 -3.49
CA SER A 1 -17.12 -64.41 -2.31
C SER A 1 -16.08 -63.38 -2.70
N ASP A 2 -16.34 -62.11 -2.40
CA ASP A 2 -15.45 -61.00 -2.71
C ASP A 2 -14.89 -60.52 -1.37
N SER A 3 -13.62 -60.84 -1.10
CA SER A 3 -12.93 -60.45 0.13
C SER A 3 -11.84 -59.46 -0.27
N PRO A 4 -11.86 -58.23 0.27
CA PRO A 4 -10.96 -57.18 -0.16
C PRO A 4 -9.52 -57.54 0.20
N THR A 5 -8.61 -57.32 -0.74
CA THR A 5 -7.18 -57.57 -0.57
C THR A 5 -6.63 -56.65 0.53
N LEU A 6 -6.16 -57.24 1.63
CA LEU A 6 -5.45 -56.55 2.70
C LEU A 6 -3.96 -56.46 2.36
N ALA A 7 -3.58 -55.52 1.49
CA ALA A 7 -2.17 -55.19 1.26
C ALA A 7 -1.66 -54.30 2.42
N ALA A 8 -0.50 -54.64 2.97
CA ALA A 8 0.14 -53.80 3.98
C ALA A 8 0.60 -52.48 3.36
N PHE A 9 0.17 -51.36 3.93
CA PHE A 9 0.65 -50.05 3.52
C PHE A 9 2.13 -49.93 3.85
N GLN A 10 2.96 -49.74 2.82
CA GLN A 10 4.39 -49.52 2.97
C GLN A 10 4.67 -48.04 2.68
N PRO A 11 4.91 -47.22 3.72
CA PRO A 11 5.13 -45.79 3.54
C PRO A 11 6.42 -45.55 2.77
N ASP A 12 6.34 -44.69 1.75
CA ASP A 12 7.49 -44.11 1.08
C ASP A 12 8.02 -42.93 1.90
N TRP A 13 9.16 -43.14 2.55
CA TRP A 13 9.77 -42.15 3.43
C TRP A 13 10.36 -40.96 2.69
N ASP A 14 10.83 -41.15 1.45
CA ASP A 14 11.43 -40.08 0.66
C ASP A 14 10.35 -39.09 0.22
N THR A 15 9.21 -39.61 -0.28
CA THR A 15 8.05 -38.79 -0.63
C THR A 15 7.46 -38.08 0.60
N ALA A 16 7.35 -38.77 1.74
CA ALA A 16 6.85 -38.17 2.97
C ALA A 16 7.77 -37.06 3.50
N LEU A 17 9.09 -37.20 3.34
CA LEU A 17 10.06 -36.18 3.71
C LEU A 17 9.97 -34.95 2.81
N ASP A 18 9.88 -35.14 1.49
CA ASP A 18 9.75 -34.03 0.55
C ASP A 18 8.43 -33.27 0.77
N GLU A 19 7.33 -33.99 1.02
CA GLU A 19 6.05 -33.39 1.39
C GLU A 19 6.17 -32.60 2.71
N ALA A 20 6.86 -33.15 3.71
CA ALA A 20 7.11 -32.45 4.97
C ALA A 20 7.97 -31.19 4.78
N LEU A 21 9.03 -31.23 3.97
CA LEU A 21 9.89 -30.06 3.72
C LEU A 21 9.17 -28.95 2.95
N ASN A 22 8.21 -29.31 2.12
CA ASN A 22 7.41 -28.36 1.36
C ASN A 22 6.25 -27.78 2.17
N ASN A 23 5.63 -28.57 3.04
CA ASN A 23 4.40 -28.19 3.76
C ASN A 23 4.60 -27.93 5.27
N ALA A 24 5.79 -28.15 5.82
CA ALA A 24 6.04 -27.91 7.24
C ALA A 24 5.76 -26.43 7.57
N PRO A 25 4.83 -26.14 8.50
CA PRO A 25 4.44 -24.78 8.80
C PRO A 25 5.61 -23.95 9.34
N SER A 26 6.55 -24.56 10.06
CA SER A 26 7.76 -23.89 10.55
C SER A 26 8.67 -23.40 9.43
N LEU A 27 8.85 -24.20 8.36
CA LEU A 27 9.65 -23.80 7.20
C LEU A 27 8.95 -22.73 6.36
N VAL A 28 7.62 -22.82 6.21
CA VAL A 28 6.83 -21.79 5.55
C VAL A 28 6.97 -20.45 6.27
N ILE A 29 6.84 -20.44 7.60
CA ILE A 29 7.02 -19.23 8.42
C ILE A 29 8.43 -18.65 8.24
N ALA A 30 9.47 -19.49 8.31
CA ALA A 30 10.85 -19.05 8.13
C ALA A 30 11.10 -18.45 6.73
N ARG A 31 10.52 -19.04 5.67
CA ARG A 31 10.63 -18.50 4.31
C ARG A 31 9.96 -17.12 4.18
N GLU A 32 8.77 -16.96 4.76
CA GLU A 32 8.07 -15.66 4.76
C GLU A 32 8.83 -14.61 5.58
N GLU A 33 9.45 -14.99 6.69
CA GLU A 33 10.31 -14.09 7.49
C GLU A 33 11.52 -13.61 6.69
N VAL A 34 12.22 -14.50 5.98
CA VAL A 34 13.33 -14.12 5.10
C VAL A 34 12.86 -13.16 4.01
N LYS A 35 11.71 -13.44 3.39
CA LYS A 35 11.13 -12.58 2.36
C LYS A 35 10.74 -11.21 2.91
N ALA A 36 10.16 -11.14 4.10
CA ALA A 36 9.85 -9.89 4.79
C ALA A 36 11.13 -9.07 5.05
N ASN A 37 12.20 -9.71 5.52
CA ASN A 37 13.49 -9.06 5.73
C ASN A 37 14.10 -8.51 4.43
N GLN A 38 13.96 -9.24 3.31
CA GLN A 38 14.39 -8.75 2.00
C GLN A 38 13.58 -7.54 1.54
N LEU A 39 12.27 -7.52 1.78
CA LEU A 39 11.42 -6.36 1.48
C LEU A 39 11.79 -5.16 2.34
N ASN A 40 12.10 -5.38 3.62
CA ASN A 40 12.57 -4.33 4.52
C ASN A 40 13.89 -3.72 4.07
N LEU A 41 14.83 -4.54 3.58
CA LEU A 41 16.08 -4.05 3.00
C LEU A 41 15.82 -3.16 1.79
N ARG A 42 14.96 -3.59 0.86
CA ARG A 42 14.58 -2.78 -0.31
C ARG A 42 13.86 -1.49 0.07
N LEU A 43 13.02 -1.51 1.11
CA LEU A 43 12.39 -0.30 1.63
C LEU A 43 13.43 0.68 2.20
N ALA A 44 14.43 0.17 2.93
CA ALA A 44 15.53 0.98 3.43
C ALA A 44 16.34 1.59 2.28
N GLU A 45 16.66 0.81 1.24
CA GLU A 45 17.34 1.30 0.03
C GLU A 45 16.51 2.38 -0.69
N ASN A 46 15.21 2.15 -0.87
CA ASN A 46 14.30 3.11 -1.49
C ASN A 46 14.20 4.43 -0.71
N SER A 47 14.39 4.40 0.61
CA SER A 47 14.39 5.62 1.43
C SER A 47 15.56 6.56 1.13
N LEU A 48 16.62 6.06 0.47
CA LEU A 48 17.77 6.85 0.05
C LEU A 48 17.57 7.51 -1.33
N LEU A 49 16.54 7.10 -2.05
CA LEU A 49 16.27 7.59 -3.40
C LEU A 49 15.53 8.94 -3.36
N PRO A 50 15.71 9.78 -4.39
CA PRO A 50 14.94 11.01 -4.53
C PRO A 50 13.46 10.70 -4.79
N ASP A 51 12.57 11.46 -4.15
CA ASP A 51 11.12 11.36 -4.32
C ASP A 51 10.60 12.62 -5.03
N LEU A 52 9.99 12.45 -6.20
CA LEU A 52 9.37 13.52 -6.98
C LEU A 52 7.85 13.35 -6.94
N ARG A 53 7.16 14.24 -6.23
CA ARG A 53 5.71 14.24 -6.10
C ARG A 53 5.10 15.39 -6.88
N PHE A 54 4.12 15.05 -7.70
CA PHE A 54 3.20 16.00 -8.29
C PHE A 54 1.88 15.95 -7.52
N ALA A 55 1.36 17.10 -7.15
CA ALA A 55 0.05 17.24 -6.51
C ALA A 55 -0.74 18.33 -7.23
N ALA A 56 -2.02 18.07 -7.45
CA ALA A 56 -2.97 19.02 -7.97
C ALA A 56 -4.17 19.03 -7.03
N THR A 57 -4.60 20.21 -6.60
CA THR A 57 -5.82 20.37 -5.80
C THR A 57 -6.76 21.33 -6.50
N TYR A 58 -8.05 21.04 -6.40
CA TYR A 58 -9.13 21.90 -6.85
C TYR A 58 -10.18 21.93 -5.74
N ASP A 59 -10.34 23.07 -5.09
CA ASP A 59 -11.24 23.28 -3.97
C ASP A 59 -12.25 24.39 -4.31
N VAL A 60 -13.51 24.16 -3.97
CA VAL A 60 -14.58 25.17 -4.13
C VAL A 60 -14.96 25.65 -2.73
N ASN A 61 -14.63 26.91 -2.42
CA ASN A 61 -14.86 27.50 -1.11
C ASN A 61 -16.01 28.52 -1.18
N SER A 62 -17.26 28.08 -1.09
CA SER A 62 -18.40 28.99 -1.00
C SER A 62 -18.61 29.48 0.43
N ILE A 63 -17.74 30.37 0.89
CA ILE A 63 -17.89 31.03 2.19
C ILE A 63 -18.89 32.19 2.01
N GLY A 64 -20.10 32.01 2.54
CA GLY A 64 -21.11 33.07 2.69
C GLY A 64 -21.48 33.23 4.17
N THR A 65 -21.83 34.45 4.58
CA THR A 65 -22.27 34.69 5.97
C THR A 65 -23.70 34.19 6.23
N HIS A 66 -24.48 34.03 5.17
CA HIS A 66 -25.84 33.50 5.18
C HIS A 66 -26.05 32.58 3.97
N LEU A 67 -26.94 31.58 4.11
CA LEU A 67 -27.22 30.60 3.05
C LEU A 67 -27.96 31.22 1.85
N ASP A 68 -28.93 32.11 2.12
CA ASP A 68 -29.80 32.77 1.14
C ASP A 68 -30.03 34.25 1.53
N GLY A 69 -30.42 35.09 0.57
CA GLY A 69 -30.69 36.52 0.77
C GLY A 69 -30.30 37.39 -0.43
N THR A 70 -30.72 38.65 -0.45
CA THR A 70 -30.38 39.62 -1.51
C THR A 70 -28.97 40.20 -1.38
N ASP A 71 -28.33 40.00 -0.23
CA ASP A 71 -26.99 40.46 0.09
C ASP A 71 -25.92 39.84 -0.82
N ALA A 72 -24.87 40.61 -1.10
CA ALA A 72 -23.74 40.18 -1.93
C ALA A 72 -22.88 39.06 -1.29
N ASN A 73 -23.11 38.74 -0.02
CA ASN A 73 -22.33 37.77 0.76
C ASN A 73 -23.07 36.43 0.98
N ASN A 74 -24.10 36.13 0.19
CA ASN A 74 -24.89 34.91 0.30
C ASN A 74 -24.19 33.70 -0.38
N ALA A 75 -24.27 32.53 0.25
CA ALA A 75 -23.53 31.35 -0.17
C ALA A 75 -23.96 30.81 -1.55
N PHE A 76 -25.26 30.78 -1.85
CA PHE A 76 -25.75 30.25 -3.15
C PHE A 76 -25.38 31.14 -4.34
N ARG A 77 -25.40 32.47 -4.20
CA ARG A 77 -24.98 33.37 -5.28
C ARG A 77 -23.47 33.33 -5.47
N ASN A 78 -22.71 33.25 -4.38
CA ASN A 78 -21.26 33.06 -4.41
C ASN A 78 -20.83 31.72 -5.02
N LEU A 79 -21.62 30.65 -4.83
CA LEU A 79 -21.43 29.38 -5.54
C LEU A 79 -21.78 29.53 -7.02
N SER A 80 -22.89 30.21 -7.35
CA SER A 80 -23.29 30.43 -8.75
C SER A 80 -22.38 31.40 -9.53
N SER A 81 -21.61 32.22 -8.83
CA SER A 81 -20.73 33.20 -9.45
C SER A 81 -19.36 32.62 -9.83
N ASP A 82 -19.02 31.38 -9.44
CA ASP A 82 -17.74 30.70 -9.76
C ASP A 82 -16.46 31.43 -9.30
N HIS A 83 -16.54 32.49 -8.50
CA HIS A 83 -15.37 33.31 -8.10
C HIS A 83 -14.56 32.74 -6.91
N PHE A 84 -14.89 31.55 -6.40
CA PHE A 84 -14.27 30.96 -5.21
C PHE A 84 -13.66 29.56 -5.45
N ASN A 85 -13.14 29.33 -6.65
CA ASN A 85 -12.36 28.14 -6.96
C ASN A 85 -10.88 28.35 -6.64
N ASN A 86 -10.32 27.56 -5.73
CA ASN A 86 -8.89 27.51 -5.47
C ASN A 86 -8.30 26.31 -6.22
N SER A 87 -7.47 26.58 -7.23
CA SER A 87 -6.74 25.54 -7.96
C SER A 87 -5.25 25.67 -7.63
N SER A 88 -4.63 24.59 -7.16
CA SER A 88 -3.19 24.59 -6.88
C SER A 88 -2.49 23.43 -7.59
N LEU A 89 -1.32 23.70 -8.15
CA LEU A 89 -0.43 22.71 -8.74
C LEU A 89 0.89 22.79 -8.00
N ALA A 90 1.39 21.65 -7.52
CA ALA A 90 2.62 21.56 -6.76
C ALA A 90 3.50 20.44 -7.30
N LEU A 91 4.78 20.77 -7.51
CA LEU A 91 5.84 19.81 -7.76
C LEU A 91 6.79 19.86 -6.56
N ARG A 92 7.01 18.73 -5.89
CA ARG A 92 7.91 18.61 -4.73
C ARG A 92 8.96 17.55 -5.01
N LEU A 93 10.22 17.96 -5.09
CA LEU A 93 11.37 17.06 -5.09
C LEU A 93 11.96 17.01 -3.68
N ASN A 94 12.06 15.82 -3.11
CA ASN A 94 12.73 15.56 -1.85
C ASN A 94 13.93 14.64 -2.09
N VAL A 95 15.13 15.09 -1.75
CA VAL A 95 16.37 14.31 -1.89
C VAL A 95 17.06 14.24 -0.54
N PRO A 96 17.14 13.06 0.09
CA PRO A 96 17.87 12.91 1.33
C PRO A 96 19.39 12.95 1.02
N ILE A 97 20.09 13.93 1.57
CA ILE A 97 21.54 14.09 1.45
C ILE A 97 22.22 13.68 2.77
N GLY A 98 23.19 12.76 2.72
CA GLY A 98 24.06 12.48 3.88
C GLY A 98 24.26 11.04 4.33
N TYR A 99 23.99 10.01 3.52
CA TYR A 99 24.30 8.62 3.89
C TYR A 99 25.79 8.30 3.68
N ARG A 100 26.64 8.76 4.60
CA ARG A 100 28.01 8.27 4.72
C ARG A 100 27.98 7.11 5.71
N ASN A 101 28.29 5.89 5.24
CA ASN A 101 28.66 4.79 6.12
C ASN A 101 29.84 5.30 6.98
N ALA A 102 29.62 5.39 8.29
CA ALA A 102 30.67 5.62 9.27
C ALA A 102 31.47 4.32 9.49
#